data_AF-A0A6G1RSQ4-F1
#
_entry.id   AF-A0A6G1RSQ4-F1
#
_cell.length_a   1.000
_cell.length_b   1.000
_cell.length_c   1.000
_cell.angle_alpha   90.00
_cell.angle_beta   90.00
_cell.angle_gamma   90.00
#
_symmetry.space_group_name_H-M   'P 1'
#
loop_
_entity.id
_entity.type
_entity.pdbx_description
1 polymer ?
#
loop_
_entity_poly.entity_id
_entity_poly.type
_entity_poly.pdbx_seq_one_letter_code
_entity_poly.pdbx_strand_id
1 'polypeptide(L)'
;EDHEWLLSEEVDILPFLLLPLAGPEELPEEEMEALPPDLQYLPRDKQREEEPDIRKMLLEAIMLLTATQRGRSLVRAGGAYVVLRELHGWEPRAHVRAACERLIQVLIGDEPPPGMENLLEVSIPEEVEQQLRRLDREEEEQRGG
;
A
#
# COMPACT_ATOMS: atom_id res chain seq x y z
N GLU A 1 4.44 -0.93 -17.44
CA GLU A 1 5.75 -1.45 -17.89
C GLU A 1 6.91 -0.95 -17.02
N ASP A 2 6.88 0.29 -16.51
CA ASP A 2 8.02 0.86 -15.75
C ASP A 2 8.08 0.55 -14.24
N HIS A 3 7.14 -0.22 -13.67
CA HIS A 3 7.08 -0.43 -12.22
C HIS A 3 8.32 -1.11 -11.65
N GLU A 4 8.86 -2.10 -12.36
CA GLU A 4 10.07 -2.81 -11.94
C GLU A 4 11.31 -1.91 -11.96
N TRP A 5 11.41 -1.02 -12.95
CA TRP A 5 12.48 -0.03 -13.02
C TRP A 5 12.36 1.02 -11.91
N LEU A 6 11.16 1.52 -11.62
CA LEU A 6 10.95 2.46 -10.51
C LEU A 6 11.30 1.86 -9.13
N LEU A 7 11.07 0.56 -8.96
CA LEU A 7 11.37 -0.19 -7.74
C LEU A 7 12.79 -0.79 -7.72
N SER A 8 13.57 -0.63 -8.79
CA SER A 8 14.94 -1.13 -8.88
C SER A 8 15.91 -0.25 -8.09
N GLU A 9 17.11 -0.75 -7.80
CA GLU A 9 18.14 0.01 -7.07
C GLU A 9 18.57 1.30 -7.80
N GLU A 10 18.33 1.38 -9.11
CA GLU A 10 18.65 2.54 -9.93
C GLU A 10 17.78 3.77 -9.59
N VAL A 11 16.53 3.55 -9.17
CA VAL A 11 15.59 4.63 -8.83
C VAL A 11 15.22 4.61 -7.35
N ASP A 12 15.02 3.42 -6.80
CA ASP A 12 14.66 3.13 -5.41
C ASP A 12 13.55 4.07 -4.90
N ILE A 13 12.42 4.12 -5.62
CA ILE A 13 11.37 5.11 -5.33
C ILE A 13 10.61 4.80 -4.03
N LEU A 14 10.61 3.54 -3.59
CA LEU A 14 9.72 3.05 -2.54
C LEU A 14 9.96 3.74 -1.17
N PRO A 15 11.20 3.90 -0.68
CA PRO A 15 11.47 4.65 0.55
C PRO A 15 10.89 6.07 0.53
N PHE A 16 10.97 6.77 -0.61
CA PHE A 16 10.45 8.13 -0.76
C PHE A 16 8.92 8.20 -0.70
N LEU A 17 8.23 7.14 -1.14
CA LEU A 17 6.77 7.04 -1.02
C LEU A 17 6.32 6.67 0.40
N LEU A 18 7.12 5.85 1.09
CA LEU A 18 6.82 5.37 2.45
C LEU A 18 7.19 6.39 3.54
N LEU A 19 8.25 7.19 3.36
CA LEU A 19 8.74 8.11 4.39
C LEU A 19 7.70 9.16 4.82
N PRO A 20 6.92 9.79 3.94
CA PRO A 20 5.84 10.68 4.34
C PRO A 20 4.70 9.95 5.07
N LEU A 21 4.57 8.64 4.90
CA LEU A 21 3.57 7.80 5.55
C LEU A 21 4.04 7.24 6.92
N ALA A 22 5.35 7.25 7.17
CA ALA A 22 5.95 6.77 8.41
C ALA A 22 5.87 7.80 9.55
N GLY A 23 5.65 7.31 10.77
CA GLY A 23 5.62 8.10 12.00
C GLY A 23 6.79 7.76 12.94
N PRO A 24 6.74 8.23 14.19
CA PRO A 24 7.81 8.07 15.17
C PRO A 24 7.66 6.76 15.99
N GLU A 25 7.00 5.75 15.44
CA GLU A 25 6.73 4.51 16.16
C GLU A 25 8.02 3.75 16.52
N GLU A 26 8.05 3.18 17.72
CA GLU A 26 9.11 2.25 18.14
C GLU A 26 8.78 0.85 17.60
N LEU A 27 9.50 0.44 16.56
CA LEU A 27 9.34 -0.89 15.94
C LEU A 27 10.27 -1.92 16.61
N PRO A 28 9.90 -3.21 16.61
CA PRO A 28 10.81 -4.30 16.96
C PRO A 28 12.10 -4.25 16.14
N GLU A 29 13.22 -4.64 16.74
CA GLU A 29 14.54 -4.60 16.09
C GLU A 29 14.58 -5.38 14.75
N GLU A 30 13.92 -6.54 14.72
CA GLU A 30 13.80 -7.37 13.51
C GLU A 30 13.04 -6.67 12.37
N GLU A 31 12.01 -5.89 12.70
CA GLU A 31 11.26 -5.12 11.70
C GLU A 31 12.05 -3.89 11.26
N MET A 32 12.81 -3.28 12.16
CA MET A 32 13.68 -2.15 11.88
C MET A 32 14.81 -2.53 10.91
N GLU A 33 15.48 -3.66 11.13
CA GLU A 33 16.55 -4.16 10.26
C GLU A 33 16.04 -4.50 8.85
N ALA A 34 14.77 -4.86 8.71
CA ALA A 34 14.14 -5.15 7.42
C ALA A 34 13.73 -3.90 6.63
N LEU A 35 13.70 -2.71 7.25
CA LEU A 35 13.34 -1.47 6.59
C LEU A 35 14.52 -0.89 5.79
N PRO A 36 14.26 -0.17 4.69
CA PRO A 36 15.25 0.68 4.03
C PRO A 36 15.92 1.66 5.00
N PRO A 37 17.22 2.00 4.82
CA PRO A 37 17.96 2.87 5.74
C PRO A 37 17.26 4.20 6.08
N ASP A 38 16.59 4.83 5.11
CA ASP A 38 15.90 6.11 5.30
C ASP A 38 14.65 6.02 6.19
N LEU A 39 14.15 4.81 6.42
CA LEU A 39 12.99 4.54 7.29
C LEU A 39 13.39 4.01 8.67
N GLN A 40 14.68 3.76 8.89
CA GLN A 40 15.16 3.25 10.17
C GLN A 40 15.36 4.38 11.18
N TYR A 41 15.03 4.09 12.45
CA TYR A 41 15.31 4.95 13.60
C TYR A 41 14.90 6.43 13.40
N LEU A 42 13.69 6.62 12.87
CA LEU A 42 13.11 7.95 12.65
C LEU A 42 13.09 8.75 13.97
N PRO A 43 13.32 10.08 13.90
CA PRO A 43 13.36 10.90 15.09
C PRO A 43 11.98 10.99 15.76
N ARG A 44 11.95 11.24 17.07
CA ARG A 44 10.71 11.26 17.86
C ARG A 44 9.72 12.35 17.45
N ASP A 45 10.20 13.39 16.77
CA ASP A 45 9.41 14.47 16.21
C ASP A 45 9.03 14.24 14.73
N LYS A 46 9.35 13.07 14.16
CA LYS A 46 8.91 12.68 12.82
C LYS A 46 7.39 12.69 12.76
N GLN A 47 6.86 13.55 11.88
CA GLN A 47 5.44 13.56 11.57
C GLN A 47 5.18 12.93 10.21
N ARG A 48 4.03 12.30 10.09
CA ARG A 48 3.47 11.91 8.80
C ARG A 48 3.07 13.16 8.03
N GLU A 49 2.93 13.02 6.72
CA GLU A 49 2.32 14.03 5.87
C GLU A 49 0.98 14.48 6.46
N GLU A 50 0.78 15.79 6.59
CA GLU A 50 -0.37 16.39 7.28
C GLU A 50 -1.64 16.30 6.44
N GLU A 51 -1.50 16.47 5.11
CA GLU A 51 -2.62 16.53 4.18
C GLU A 51 -3.16 15.12 3.86
N PRO A 52 -4.42 14.80 4.23
CA PRO A 52 -4.98 13.46 4.03
C PRO A 52 -5.02 13.02 2.58
N ASP A 53 -5.29 13.95 1.66
CA ASP A 53 -5.35 13.65 0.24
C ASP A 53 -3.98 13.29 -0.33
N ILE A 54 -2.90 13.88 0.19
CA ILE A 54 -1.53 13.51 -0.18
C ILE A 54 -1.20 12.12 0.35
N ARG A 55 -1.54 11.81 1.60
CA ARG A 55 -1.37 10.44 2.13
C ARG A 55 -2.12 9.40 1.30
N LYS A 56 -3.37 9.68 0.93
CA LYS A 56 -4.15 8.81 0.04
C LYS A 56 -3.50 8.67 -1.33
N MET A 57 -3.01 9.75 -1.91
CA MET A 57 -2.32 9.73 -3.21
C MET A 57 -1.06 8.84 -3.16
N LEU A 58 -0.28 8.91 -2.08
CA LEU A 58 0.90 8.05 -1.88
C LEU A 58 0.50 6.57 -1.76
N LEU A 59 -0.56 6.26 -1.01
CA LEU A 59 -1.10 4.91 -0.91
C LEU A 59 -1.55 4.38 -2.28
N GLU A 60 -2.22 5.21 -3.08
CA GLU A 60 -2.66 4.85 -4.42
C GLU A 60 -1.49 4.69 -5.40
N ALA A 61 -0.43 5.48 -5.26
CA ALA A 61 0.80 5.30 -6.03
C ALA A 61 1.48 3.96 -5.70
N ILE A 62 1.59 3.60 -4.42
CA ILE A 62 2.14 2.30 -4.01
C ILE A 62 1.24 1.16 -4.50
N MET A 63 -0.09 1.33 -4.46
CA MET A 63 -1.04 0.36 -5.02
C MET A 63 -0.83 0.12 -6.52
N LEU A 64 -0.49 1.15 -7.30
CA LEU A 64 -0.16 0.95 -8.71
C LEU A 64 1.13 0.12 -8.87
N LEU A 65 2.13 0.37 -8.03
CA LEU A 65 3.37 -0.41 -8.03
C LEU A 65 3.14 -1.88 -7.67
N THR A 66 2.07 -2.22 -6.94
CA THR A 66 1.67 -3.61 -6.62
C THR A 66 0.79 -4.27 -7.68
N ALA A 67 0.57 -3.65 -8.84
CA ALA A 67 -0.21 -4.23 -9.92
C ALA A 67 0.35 -5.57 -10.44
N THR A 68 1.67 -5.69 -10.53
CA THR A 68 2.34 -6.92 -11.00
C THR A 68 2.83 -7.77 -9.84
N GLN A 69 2.93 -9.08 -10.05
CA GLN A 69 3.52 -10.01 -9.06
C GLN A 69 4.92 -9.60 -8.61
N ARG A 70 5.75 -9.15 -9.55
CA ARG A 70 7.11 -8.67 -9.26
C ARG A 70 7.07 -7.41 -8.41
N GLY A 71 6.18 -6.47 -8.75
CA GLY A 71 5.94 -5.26 -7.97
C GLY A 71 5.48 -5.56 -6.53
N ARG A 72 4.50 -6.45 -6.34
CA ARG A 72 4.08 -6.92 -5.00
C ARG A 72 5.23 -7.49 -4.21
N SER A 73 6.04 -8.34 -4.85
CA SER A 73 7.19 -8.96 -4.21
C SER A 73 8.24 -7.94 -3.76
N LEU A 74 8.55 -6.95 -4.60
CA LEU A 74 9.49 -5.88 -4.28
C LEU A 74 8.97 -4.95 -3.17
N VAL A 75 7.70 -4.53 -3.25
CA VAL A 75 7.07 -3.68 -2.23
C VAL A 75 6.99 -4.40 -0.88
N ARG A 76 6.69 -5.70 -0.86
CA ARG A 76 6.77 -6.53 0.37
C ARG A 76 8.18 -6.60 0.92
N ALA A 77 9.17 -6.87 0.08
CA ALA A 77 10.56 -6.99 0.49
C ALA A 77 11.13 -5.68 1.04
N GLY A 78 10.64 -4.53 0.56
CA GLY A 78 10.99 -3.20 1.07
C GLY A 78 10.31 -2.81 2.39
N GLY A 79 9.70 -3.75 3.10
CA GLY A 79 9.13 -3.51 4.43
C GLY A 79 7.85 -2.66 4.45
N ALA A 80 7.19 -2.45 3.30
CA ALA A 80 6.02 -1.58 3.20
C ALA A 80 4.88 -1.97 4.17
N TYR A 81 4.67 -3.27 4.41
CA TYR A 81 3.65 -3.75 5.35
C TYR A 81 3.83 -3.16 6.76
N VAL A 82 5.07 -3.07 7.25
CA VAL A 82 5.37 -2.52 8.59
C VAL A 82 4.90 -1.07 8.69
N VAL A 83 5.32 -0.23 7.74
CA VAL A 83 4.93 1.18 7.68
C VAL A 83 3.41 1.35 7.58
N LEU A 84 2.78 0.56 6.70
CA LEU A 84 1.34 0.65 6.44
C LEU A 84 0.49 0.17 7.62
N ARG A 85 0.93 -0.85 8.36
CA ARG A 85 0.27 -1.35 9.57
C ARG A 85 0.18 -0.25 10.63
N GLU A 86 1.29 0.44 10.89
CA GLU A 86 1.32 1.55 11.85
C GLU A 86 0.52 2.76 11.35
N LEU A 87 0.63 3.10 10.05
CA LEU A 87 -0.20 4.14 9.43
C LEU A 87 -1.69 3.84 9.60
N HIS A 88 -2.13 2.61 9.33
CA HIS A 88 -3.54 2.21 9.43
C HIS A 88 -4.08 2.39 10.85
N GLY A 89 -3.29 2.02 11.87
CA GLY A 89 -3.65 2.19 13.28
C GLY A 89 -3.74 3.66 13.71
N TRP A 90 -2.87 4.51 13.17
CA TRP A 90 -2.82 5.94 13.47
C TRP A 90 -3.85 6.79 12.69
N GLU A 91 -4.11 6.44 11.43
CA GLU A 91 -4.80 7.30 10.47
C GLU A 91 -6.23 7.69 10.92
N PRO A 92 -6.52 8.98 11.19
CA PRO A 92 -7.82 9.41 11.66
C PRO A 92 -8.90 9.49 10.56
N ARG A 93 -8.52 9.62 9.28
CA ARG A 93 -9.47 9.83 8.17
C ARG A 93 -9.91 8.50 7.56
N ALA A 94 -11.20 8.20 7.64
CA ALA A 94 -11.77 6.94 7.17
C ALA A 94 -11.44 6.60 5.71
N HIS A 95 -11.45 7.59 4.80
CA HIS A 95 -11.16 7.36 3.39
C HIS A 95 -9.68 7.01 3.13
N VAL A 96 -8.74 7.58 3.89
CA VAL A 96 -7.32 7.23 3.82
C VAL A 96 -7.08 5.86 4.45
N ARG A 97 -7.72 5.59 5.60
CA ARG A 97 -7.65 4.30 6.28
C ARG A 97 -8.12 3.16 5.37
N ALA A 98 -9.23 3.35 4.66
CA ALA A 98 -9.74 2.38 3.69
C ALA A 98 -8.77 2.15 2.51
N ALA A 99 -8.11 3.20 2.02
CA ALA A 99 -7.07 3.04 0.99
C ALA A 99 -5.86 2.25 1.51
N CYS A 100 -5.44 2.52 2.75
CA CYS A 100 -4.36 1.79 3.42
C CYS A 100 -4.72 0.32 3.62
N GLU A 101 -5.94 0.03 4.10
CA GLU A 101 -6.44 -1.33 4.32
C GLU A 101 -6.44 -2.14 3.02
N ARG A 102 -6.95 -1.57 1.91
CA ARG A 102 -6.89 -2.23 0.60
C ARG A 102 -5.47 -2.57 0.18
N LEU A 103 -4.52 -1.63 0.38
CA LEU A 103 -3.12 -1.88 0.04
C LEU A 103 -2.52 -2.98 0.91
N ILE A 104 -2.80 -2.98 2.21
CA ILE A 104 -2.37 -4.05 3.13
C ILE A 104 -2.91 -5.40 2.65
N GLN A 105 -4.20 -5.48 2.30
CA GLN A 105 -4.82 -6.71 1.79
C GLN A 105 -4.10 -7.24 0.55
N VAL A 106 -3.69 -6.37 -0.39
CA VAL A 106 -2.91 -6.76 -1.57
C VAL A 106 -1.52 -7.30 -1.19
N LEU A 107 -0.89 -6.75 -0.15
CA LEU A 107 0.43 -7.19 0.28
C LEU A 107 0.39 -8.53 1.02
N ILE A 108 -0.58 -8.74 1.89
CA ILE A 108 -0.68 -9.98 2.69
C ILE A 108 -1.43 -11.11 1.98
N GLY A 109 -2.15 -10.80 0.90
CA GLY A 109 -2.92 -11.77 0.14
C GLY A 109 -2.07 -12.75 -0.67
N ASP A 110 -2.69 -13.87 -1.02
CA ASP A 110 -2.09 -14.88 -1.90
C ASP A 110 -1.87 -14.32 -3.31
N GLU A 111 -0.82 -14.80 -3.98
CA GLU A 111 -0.57 -14.43 -5.37
C GLU A 111 -1.65 -15.00 -6.32
N PRO A 112 -2.09 -14.22 -7.32
CA PRO A 112 -2.99 -14.70 -8.35
C PRO A 112 -2.41 -15.92 -9.10
N PRO A 113 -3.27 -16.76 -9.69
CA PRO A 113 -2.82 -17.90 -10.48
C PRO A 113 -2.07 -17.44 -11.75
N PRO A 114 -1.28 -18.35 -12.37
CA PRO A 114 -0.58 -18.03 -13.61
C PRO A 114 -1.52 -17.51 -14.70
N GLY A 115 -1.11 -16.45 -15.38
CA GLY A 115 -1.94 -15.70 -16.35
C GLY A 115 -2.79 -14.59 -15.74
N MET A 116 -2.73 -14.34 -14.43
CA MET A 116 -3.39 -13.22 -13.73
C MET A 116 -2.40 -12.38 -12.90
N GLU A 117 -1.11 -12.43 -13.24
CA GLU A 117 -0.05 -11.82 -12.44
C GLU A 117 -0.11 -10.29 -12.45
N ASN A 118 -0.58 -9.70 -13.55
CA ASN A 118 -0.81 -8.26 -13.70
C ASN A 118 -2.29 -7.92 -13.49
N LEU A 119 -2.59 -7.32 -12.34
CA LEU A 119 -3.94 -6.94 -11.93
C LEU A 119 -4.58 -5.89 -12.85
N LEU A 120 -3.79 -5.18 -13.67
CA LEU A 120 -4.29 -4.19 -14.62
C LEU A 120 -4.72 -4.81 -15.97
N GLU A 121 -4.32 -6.05 -16.25
CA GLU A 121 -4.56 -6.72 -17.54
C GLU A 121 -5.56 -7.87 -17.44
N VAL A 122 -6.11 -8.13 -16.24
CA VAL A 122 -7.01 -9.26 -16.01
C VAL A 122 -8.38 -9.00 -16.63
N SER A 123 -8.87 -9.94 -17.44
CA SER A 123 -10.27 -9.95 -17.86
C SER A 123 -11.15 -10.38 -16.68
N ILE A 124 -11.95 -9.45 -16.15
CA ILE A 124 -12.88 -9.74 -15.05
C ILE A 124 -14.05 -10.58 -15.60
N PRO A 125 -14.30 -11.79 -15.07
CA PRO A 125 -15.49 -12.56 -15.44
C PRO A 125 -16.77 -11.79 -15.12
N GLU A 126 -17.81 -11.94 -15.94
CA GLU A 126 -19.05 -11.15 -15.82
C GLU A 126 -19.73 -11.35 -14.46
N GLU A 127 -19.67 -12.55 -13.87
CA GLU A 127 -20.22 -12.80 -12.53
C GLU A 127 -19.48 -12.02 -11.44
N VAL A 128 -18.15 -11.93 -11.54
CA VAL A 128 -17.31 -11.18 -10.59
C VAL A 128 -17.58 -9.70 -10.72
N GLU A 129 -17.70 -9.17 -11.94
CA GLU A 129 -18.04 -7.77 -12.17
C GLU A 129 -19.40 -7.40 -11.57
N GLN A 130 -20.41 -8.26 -11.74
CA GLN A 130 -21.73 -8.06 -11.13
C GLN A 130 -21.69 -8.10 -9.60
N GLN A 131 -20.85 -8.97 -9.03
CA GLN A 131 -20.66 -9.06 -7.57
C GLN A 131 -19.96 -7.81 -7.02
N LEU A 132 -18.88 -7.35 -7.66
CA LEU A 132 -18.16 -6.13 -7.28
C LEU A 132 -19.08 -4.91 -7.30
N ARG A 133 -19.84 -4.73 -8.39
CA ARG A 133 -20.83 -3.63 -8.50
C ARG A 133 -21.92 -3.66 -7.42
N ARG A 134 -22.21 -4.84 -6.85
CA ARG A 134 -23.17 -4.96 -5.74
C ARG A 134 -22.52 -4.52 -4.42
N LEU A 135 -21.31 -5.00 -4.16
CA LEU A 135 -20.55 -4.66 -2.96
C LEU A 135 -20.24 -3.16 -2.91
N ASP A 136 -19.89 -2.54 -4.04
CA ASP A 136 -19.65 -1.09 -4.12
C ASP A 136 -20.88 -0.27 -3.70
N ARG A 137 -22.07 -0.68 -4.16
CA ARG A 137 -23.34 -0.03 -3.76
C ARG A 137 -23.62 -0.22 -2.27
N GLU A 138 -23.39 -1.42 -1.75
CA GLU A 138 -23.57 -1.72 -0.33
C GLU A 138 -22.60 -0.91 0.56
N GLU A 139 -21.35 -0.69 0.11
CA GLU A 139 -20.39 0.19 0.78
C GLU A 139 -20.82 1.67 0.72
N GLU A 140 -21.30 2.15 -0.43
CA GLU A 140 -21.80 3.52 -0.59
C GLU A 140 -23.02 3.80 0.31
N GLU A 141 -23.95 2.84 0.39
CA GLU A 141 -25.12 2.91 1.27
C GLU A 141 -24.73 2.95 2.75
N GLN A 142 -23.68 2.21 3.14
CA GLN A 142 -23.16 2.21 4.52
C GLN A 142 -22.35 3.46 4.87
N ARG A 143 -21.72 4.13 3.88
CA ARG A 143 -20.98 5.39 4.10
C ARG A 143 -21.87 6.63 4.09
N GLY A 144 -23.08 6.54 3.52
CA GLY A 144 -24.05 7.63 3.42
C GLY A 144 -25.09 7.72 4.54
N GLY A 145 -25.13 6.75 5.46
CA GLY A 145 -26.03 6.70 6.63
C GLY A 145 -25.33 7.06 7.94
#